data_AF-A0A3D1QBF4-F1
#
_entry.id   AF-A0A3D1QBF4-F1
#
_cell.length_a   1.000
_cell.length_b   1.000
_cell.length_c   1.000
_cell.angle_alpha   90.00
_cell.angle_beta   90.00
_cell.angle_gamma   90.00
#
_symmetry.space_group_name_H-M   'P 1'
#
loop_
_entity.id
_entity.type
_entity.pdbx_description
1 polymer ?
#
loop_
_entity_poly.entity_id
_entity_poly.type
_entity_poly.pdbx_seq_one_letter_code
_entity_poly.pdbx_strand_id
1 'polypeptide(L)'
;RFFGAARNIEEGGSLTICATALVETGSRMDEVIFEEFKGRGNMELVLERKLAERRIFPAIDVKRSGTRKEELLLSGEELELMWNLRNMFSDYNPVETMQMILDTMKKTKTNKDLLRAAPLVFGKTDHARKSY
;
A
#
# COMPACT_ATOMS: atom_id res chain seq x y z
N ARG A 1 -12.21 2.45 21.52
CA ARG A 1 -11.61 3.54 22.35
C ARG A 1 -10.09 3.63 22.19
N PHE A 2 -9.32 2.53 22.25
CA PHE A 2 -7.85 2.53 22.13
C PHE A 2 -7.31 2.93 20.74
N PHE A 3 -7.73 2.25 19.66
CA PHE A 3 -7.20 2.54 18.31
C PHE A 3 -7.55 3.95 17.79
N GLY A 4 -8.70 4.50 18.21
CA GLY A 4 -9.11 5.87 17.89
C GLY A 4 -8.39 6.98 18.68
N ALA A 5 -7.44 6.62 19.54
CA ALA A 5 -6.54 7.59 20.16
C ALA A 5 -5.52 8.14 19.15
N ALA A 6 -5.14 7.34 18.14
CA ALA A 6 -4.19 7.73 17.10
C ALA A 6 -4.69 8.96 16.34
N ARG A 7 -3.88 10.02 16.31
CA ARG A 7 -4.20 11.29 15.65
C ARG A 7 -2.96 12.16 15.51
N ASN A 8 -2.98 13.04 14.51
CA ASN A 8 -2.07 14.18 14.43
C ASN A 8 -2.76 15.41 15.05
N ILE A 9 -2.04 16.21 15.83
CA ILE A 9 -2.56 17.44 16.45
C ILE A 9 -1.80 18.63 15.86
N GLU A 10 -2.52 19.60 15.30
CA GLU A 10 -1.94 20.72 14.53
C GLU A 10 -0.94 21.57 15.33
N GLU A 11 -1.29 21.91 16.58
CA GLU A 11 -0.40 22.66 17.49
C GLU A 11 0.27 21.78 18.55
N GLY A 12 0.38 20.47 18.28
CA GLY A 12 0.90 19.50 19.23
C GLY A 12 1.80 18.45 18.60
N GLY A 13 2.02 17.37 19.34
CA GLY A 13 2.65 16.17 18.80
C GLY A 13 1.65 15.28 18.03
N SER A 14 2.13 14.11 17.61
CA SER A 14 1.32 13.07 17.00
C SER A 14 1.38 11.78 17.81
N LEU A 15 0.29 11.01 17.77
CA LEU A 15 0.26 9.63 18.25
C LEU A 15 -0.06 8.71 17.07
N THR A 16 0.94 7.92 16.67
CA THR A 16 0.80 6.91 15.61
C THR A 16 0.62 5.54 16.24
N ILE A 17 -0.42 4.82 15.83
CA ILE A 17 -0.64 3.43 16.25
C ILE A 17 -0.66 2.56 14.99
N CYS A 18 0.27 1.61 14.92
CA CYS A 18 0.27 0.53 13.94
C CYS A 18 -0.02 -0.76 14.68
N ALA A 19 -1.07 -1.48 14.26
CA ALA A 19 -1.47 -2.73 14.87
C ALA A 19 -1.61 -3.82 13.80
N THR A 20 -1.35 -5.06 14.18
CA THR A 20 -1.63 -6.22 13.33
C THR A 20 -3.02 -6.75 13.64
N ALA A 21 -3.80 -7.03 12.59
CA ALA A 21 -5.07 -7.74 12.71
C ALA A 21 -4.95 -9.11 12.03
N LEU A 22 -5.47 -10.14 12.68
CA LEU A 22 -5.62 -11.46 12.07
C LEU A 22 -6.90 -11.46 11.24
N VAL A 23 -6.80 -12.01 10.03
CA VAL A 23 -7.92 -12.19 9.11
C VAL A 23 -7.95 -13.64 8.64
N GLU A 24 -9.11 -14.09 8.15
CA GLU A 24 -9.29 -15.46 7.63
C GLU A 24 -8.94 -16.57 8.66
N THR A 25 -9.16 -16.30 9.95
CA THR A 25 -8.95 -17.28 11.03
C THR A 25 -10.11 -18.27 11.17
N GLY A 26 -11.25 -17.99 10.53
CA GLY A 26 -12.50 -18.71 10.73
C GLY A 26 -13.25 -18.32 12.02
N SER A 27 -12.71 -17.38 12.80
CA SER A 27 -13.35 -16.85 14.00
C SER A 27 -14.21 -15.64 13.66
N ARG A 28 -15.52 -15.75 13.90
CA ARG A 28 -16.46 -14.61 13.80
C ARG A 28 -16.05 -13.45 14.71
N MET A 29 -15.40 -13.72 15.84
CA MET A 29 -14.91 -12.68 16.73
C MET A 29 -13.81 -11.84 16.06
N ASP A 30 -12.89 -12.49 15.35
CA ASP A 30 -11.79 -11.81 14.66
C ASP A 30 -12.33 -10.99 13.47
N GLU A 31 -13.32 -11.50 12.75
CA GLU A 31 -14.01 -10.78 11.67
C GLU A 31 -14.68 -9.50 12.18
N VAL A 32 -15.43 -9.58 13.28
CA VAL A 32 -16.09 -8.41 13.89
C VAL A 32 -15.05 -7.38 14.36
N ILE A 33 -13.95 -7.84 14.97
CA ILE A 33 -12.85 -6.97 15.40
C ILE A 33 -12.19 -6.27 14.20
N PHE A 34 -11.94 -7.01 13.12
CA PHE A 34 -11.35 -6.47 11.89
C PHE A 34 -12.22 -5.36 11.27
N GLU A 35 -13.54 -5.60 11.14
CA GLU A 35 -14.46 -4.61 10.60
C GLU A 35 -14.55 -3.35 11.47
N GLU A 36 -14.51 -3.49 12.81
CA GLU A 36 -14.42 -2.34 13.70
C GLU A 36 -13.15 -1.50 13.51
N PHE A 37 -12.02 -2.13 13.20
CA PHE A 37 -10.76 -1.44 12.94
C PHE A 37 -10.73 -0.76 11.57
N LYS A 38 -11.28 -1.41 10.54
CA LYS A 38 -11.36 -0.87 9.18
C LYS A 38 -12.12 0.46 9.11
N GLY A 39 -13.17 0.58 9.91
CA GLY A 39 -13.95 1.83 10.04
C GLY A 39 -13.21 2.97 10.73
N ARG A 40 -12.16 2.68 11.51
CA ARG A 40 -11.43 3.65 12.35
C ARG A 40 -10.02 3.96 11.85
N GLY A 41 -9.38 3.04 11.14
CA GLY A 41 -8.06 3.22 10.55
C GLY A 41 -8.08 4.11 9.31
N ASN A 42 -6.92 4.70 9.01
CA ASN A 42 -6.68 5.47 7.78
C ASN A 42 -5.57 4.85 6.91
N MET A 43 -4.89 3.80 7.37
CA MET A 43 -3.87 3.04 6.64
C MET A 43 -4.16 1.55 6.80
N GLU A 44 -4.07 0.80 5.70
CA GLU A 44 -4.14 -0.65 5.67
C GLU A 44 -2.92 -1.20 4.91
N LEU A 45 -2.19 -2.12 5.53
CA LEU A 45 -1.12 -2.88 4.90
C LEU A 45 -1.53 -4.36 4.89
N VAL A 46 -1.97 -4.83 3.73
CA VAL A 46 -2.52 -6.17 3.57
C VAL A 46 -1.41 -7.14 3.22
N LEU A 47 -1.34 -8.25 3.94
CA LEU A 47 -0.42 -9.35 3.66
C LEU A 47 -1.18 -10.50 2.97
N GLU A 48 -0.59 -11.06 1.92
CA GLU A 48 -1.21 -12.10 1.09
C GLU A 48 -0.58 -13.47 1.37
N ARG A 49 -1.42 -14.44 1.74
CA ARG A 49 -1.00 -15.81 2.09
C ARG A 49 -0.32 -16.49 0.90
N LYS A 50 -0.84 -16.31 -0.31
CA LYS A 50 -0.26 -16.91 -1.54
C LYS A 50 1.19 -16.49 -1.79
N LEU A 51 1.57 -15.27 -1.42
CA LEU A 51 2.95 -14.78 -1.53
C LEU A 51 3.84 -15.48 -0.49
N ALA A 52 3.39 -15.56 0.75
CA ALA A 52 4.12 -16.20 1.84
C ALA A 52 4.33 -17.70 1.59
N GLU A 53 3.31 -18.43 1.10
CA GLU A 53 3.39 -19.84 0.73
C GLU A 53 4.44 -20.10 -0.37
N ARG A 54 4.60 -19.15 -1.30
CA ARG A 54 5.64 -19.17 -2.35
C ARG A 54 6.99 -18.62 -1.90
N ARG A 55 7.14 -18.26 -0.62
CA ARG A 55 8.34 -17.65 -0.03
C ARG A 55 8.77 -16.33 -0.69
N ILE A 56 7.80 -15.57 -1.20
CA ILE A 56 8.04 -14.24 -1.76
C ILE A 56 7.85 -13.21 -0.62
N PHE A 57 8.93 -12.50 -0.29
CA PHE A 57 8.93 -11.51 0.78
C PHE A 57 9.46 -10.14 0.31
N PRO A 58 8.87 -9.03 0.80
CA PRO A 58 7.72 -8.97 1.72
C PRO A 58 6.41 -9.41 1.05
N ALA A 59 5.57 -10.15 1.78
CA ALA A 59 4.33 -10.75 1.27
C ALA A 59 3.16 -9.76 1.24
N ILE A 60 3.38 -8.57 0.67
CA ILE A 60 2.42 -7.46 0.67
C ILE A 60 1.52 -7.53 -0.56
N ASP A 61 0.21 -7.41 -0.37
CA ASP A 61 -0.71 -7.11 -1.46
C ASP A 61 -0.73 -5.59 -1.70
N VAL A 62 0.01 -5.16 -2.72
CA VAL A 62 0.15 -3.73 -3.06
C VAL A 62 -1.15 -3.11 -3.53
N LYS A 63 -2.08 -3.90 -4.09
CA LYS A 63 -3.35 -3.39 -4.61
C LYS A 63 -4.37 -3.16 -3.50
N ARG A 64 -4.40 -4.05 -2.51
CA ARG A 64 -5.30 -3.94 -1.36
C ARG A 64 -4.75 -3.03 -0.26
N SER A 65 -3.45 -2.74 -0.26
CA SER A 65 -2.82 -1.82 0.69
C SER A 65 -2.97 -0.36 0.26
N GLY A 66 -3.12 0.54 1.22
CA GLY A 66 -3.24 1.98 0.94
C GLY A 66 -3.40 2.85 2.17
N THR A 67 -3.22 4.16 1.97
CA THR A 67 -3.42 5.18 3.00
C THR A 67 -4.43 6.21 2.50
N ARG A 68 -5.43 6.56 3.31
CA ARG A 68 -6.38 7.64 3.03
C ARG A 68 -5.65 8.98 3.13
N LYS A 69 -5.93 9.89 2.20
CA LYS A 69 -5.27 11.20 2.09
C LYS A 69 -3.75 11.11 1.91
N GLU A 70 -3.28 10.15 1.11
CA GLU A 70 -1.85 9.96 0.83
C GLU A 70 -1.21 11.18 0.14
N GLU A 71 -2.01 12.05 -0.48
CA GLU A 71 -1.57 13.33 -1.06
C GLU A 71 -1.00 14.34 -0.05
N LEU A 72 -1.29 14.16 1.25
CA LEU A 72 -0.71 14.97 2.31
C LEU A 72 0.69 14.47 2.73
N LEU A 73 1.08 13.28 2.30
CA LEU A 73 2.30 12.59 2.74
C LEU A 73 3.32 12.42 1.62
N LEU A 74 2.84 12.27 0.38
CA LEU A 74 3.65 12.00 -0.81
C LEU A 74 3.83 13.27 -1.65
N SER A 75 4.99 13.38 -2.30
CA SER A 75 5.21 14.40 -3.33
C SER A 75 4.36 14.12 -4.58
N GLY A 76 4.20 15.14 -5.44
CA GLY A 76 3.44 14.99 -6.69
C GLY A 76 3.98 13.87 -7.60
N GLU A 77 5.31 13.74 -7.70
CA GLU A 77 5.95 12.68 -8.48
C GLU A 77 5.69 11.29 -7.90
N GLU A 78 5.72 11.15 -6.58
CA GLU A 78 5.41 9.89 -5.89
C GLU A 78 3.94 9.50 -6.07
N LEU A 79 3.02 10.45 -5.98
CA LEU A 79 1.59 10.22 -6.22
C LEU A 79 1.32 9.76 -7.65
N GLU A 80 1.90 10.44 -8.64
CA GLU A 80 1.75 10.08 -10.05
C GLU A 80 2.27 8.66 -10.29
N LEU A 81 3.45 8.33 -9.74
CA LEU A 81 3.98 6.97 -9.84
C LEU A 81 3.06 5.95 -9.17
N MET A 82 2.61 6.21 -7.94
CA MET A 82 1.72 5.29 -7.21
C MET A 82 0.43 5.03 -8.00
N TRP A 83 -0.14 6.05 -8.62
CA TRP A 83 -1.33 5.92 -9.46
C TRP A 83 -1.05 5.10 -10.72
N ASN A 84 0.06 5.36 -11.41
CA ASN A 84 0.46 4.59 -12.59
C ASN A 84 0.71 3.12 -12.25
N LEU A 85 1.38 2.82 -11.13
CA LEU A 85 1.59 1.45 -10.66
C LEU A 85 0.27 0.75 -10.34
N ARG A 86 -0.66 1.43 -9.64
CA ARG A 86 -1.98 0.86 -9.33
C ARG A 86 -2.79 0.57 -10.59
N ASN A 87 -2.76 1.46 -11.58
CA ASN A 87 -3.44 1.26 -12.87
C ASN A 87 -2.80 0.12 -13.66
N MET A 88 -1.48 0.08 -13.77
CA MET A 88 -0.79 -0.99 -14.50
C MET A 88 -1.03 -2.35 -13.86
N PHE A 89 -0.97 -2.45 -12.53
CA PHE A 89 -1.12 -3.72 -11.83
C PHE A 89 -2.58 -4.18 -11.69
N SER A 90 -3.59 -3.42 -12.14
CA SER A 90 -5.01 -3.77 -11.97
C SER A 90 -5.30 -5.20 -12.44
N ASP A 91 -4.68 -5.60 -13.54
CA ASP A 91 -4.94 -6.87 -14.23
C ASP A 91 -4.00 -8.01 -13.79
N TYR A 92 -2.92 -7.70 -13.08
CA TYR A 92 -1.92 -8.68 -12.63
C TYR A 92 -2.37 -9.40 -11.36
N ASN A 93 -1.96 -10.65 -11.14
CA ASN A 93 -2.20 -11.25 -9.82
C ASN A 93 -1.16 -10.74 -8.78
N PRO A 94 -1.39 -10.91 -7.46
CA PRO A 94 -0.46 -10.43 -6.43
C PRO A 94 0.97 -10.99 -6.55
N VAL A 95 1.11 -12.24 -7.01
CA VAL A 95 2.42 -12.90 -7.20
C VAL A 95 3.22 -12.22 -8.30
N GLU A 96 2.62 -12.03 -9.47
CA GLU A 96 3.24 -11.34 -10.60
C GLU A 96 3.60 -9.90 -10.24
N THR A 97 2.64 -9.20 -9.60
CA THR A 97 2.82 -7.81 -9.16
C THR A 97 4.05 -7.69 -8.26
N MET A 98 4.14 -8.52 -7.20
CA MET A 98 5.27 -8.45 -6.28
C MET A 98 6.60 -8.86 -6.92
N GLN A 99 6.60 -9.84 -7.82
CA GLN A 99 7.82 -10.24 -8.51
C GLN A 99 8.35 -9.10 -9.39
N MET A 100 7.48 -8.42 -10.14
CA MET A 100 7.84 -7.27 -10.97
C MET A 100 8.37 -6.09 -10.14
N ILE A 101 7.73 -5.80 -9.00
CA ILE A 101 8.19 -4.76 -8.07
C ILE A 101 9.57 -5.13 -7.52
N LEU A 102 9.75 -6.35 -7.01
CA LEU A 102 11.02 -6.81 -6.45
C LEU A 102 12.15 -6.77 -7.47
N ASP A 103 11.89 -7.18 -8.71
CA ASP A 103 12.91 -7.19 -9.76
C ASP A 103 13.28 -5.78 -10.23
N THR A 104 12.35 -4.83 -10.14
CA THR A 104 12.65 -3.41 -10.35
C THR A 104 13.43 -2.83 -9.17
N MET A 105 13.01 -3.11 -7.93
CA MET A 105 13.68 -2.65 -6.72
C MET A 105 15.13 -3.14 -6.66
N LYS A 106 15.41 -4.40 -7.02
CA LYS A 106 16.76 -4.97 -7.06
C LYS A 106 17.71 -4.24 -8.02
N LYS A 107 17.17 -3.60 -9.07
CA LYS A 107 17.96 -2.82 -10.04
C LYS A 107 18.26 -1.40 -9.56
N THR A 108 17.70 -1.00 -8.43
CA THR A 108 17.78 0.36 -7.88
C THR A 108 18.36 0.33 -6.47
N LYS A 109 19.13 1.35 -6.08
CA LYS A 109 19.74 1.40 -4.74
C LYS A 109 18.85 2.10 -3.72
N THR A 110 18.00 3.02 -4.16
CA THR A 110 17.14 3.83 -3.31
C THR A 110 15.74 3.98 -3.90
N ASN A 111 14.76 4.34 -3.06
CA ASN A 111 13.42 4.64 -3.55
C ASN A 111 13.39 5.86 -4.50
N LYS A 112 14.36 6.79 -4.38
CA LYS A 112 14.53 7.88 -5.34
C LYS A 112 15.02 7.39 -6.70
N ASP A 113 15.87 6.37 -6.74
CA ASP A 113 16.27 5.72 -7.99
C ASP A 113 15.10 4.95 -8.59
N LEU A 114 14.32 4.27 -7.75
CA LEU A 114 13.09 3.60 -8.16
C LEU A 114 12.09 4.58 -8.77
N LEU A 115 11.85 5.72 -8.14
CA LEU A 115 10.95 6.76 -8.64
C LEU A 115 11.35 7.22 -10.05
N ARG A 116 12.65 7.36 -10.31
CA ARG A 116 13.19 7.76 -11.62
C ARG A 116 13.16 6.63 -12.65
N ALA A 117 13.37 5.38 -12.23
CA ALA A 117 13.45 4.22 -13.12
C ALA A 117 12.06 3.65 -13.46
N ALA A 118 11.11 3.72 -12.53
CA ALA A 118 9.80 3.08 -12.65
C ALA A 118 9.02 3.53 -13.89
N PRO A 119 8.98 4.82 -14.30
CA PRO A 119 8.35 5.21 -15.56
C PRO A 119 8.97 4.59 -16.81
N LEU A 120 10.27 4.24 -16.78
CA LEU A 120 10.98 3.58 -17.89
C LEU A 120 10.70 2.08 -17.93
N VAL A 121 10.50 1.46 -16.76
CA VAL A 121 10.29 0.01 -16.63
C VAL A 121 8.83 -0.36 -16.82
N PHE A 122 7.91 0.48 -16.35
CA PHE A 122 6.47 0.23 -16.32
C PHE A 122 5.69 0.99 -17.40
N GLY A 123 6.37 1.85 -18.16
CA GLY A 123 5.79 2.65 -19.24
C GLY A 123 4.99 3.86 -18.72
N LYS A 124 4.96 4.93 -19.52
CA LYS A 124 3.99 6.01 -19.35
C LYS A 124 2.71 5.59 -20.04
N THR A 125 1.72 5.10 -19.31
CA THR A 125 0.35 5.07 -19.81
C THR A 125 -0.20 6.49 -19.71
N ASP A 126 -0.58 7.07 -20.84
CA ASP A 126 -1.20 8.41 -20.99
C ASP A 126 -2.59 8.51 -20.33
N HIS A 127 -2.70 8.23 -19.02
CA HIS A 127 -3.94 8.39 -18.26
C HIS A 127 -3.99 9.70 -17.47
N ALA A 128 -2.85 10.39 -17.33
CA ALA A 128 -2.79 11.70 -16.69
C ALA A 128 -3.22 12.81 -17.66
N ARG A 129 -4.52 12.88 -18.00
CA ARG A 129 -5.14 14.11 -18.60
C ARG A 129 -6.67 14.14 -18.67
N LYS A 130 -7.40 13.26 -17.98
CA LYS A 130 -8.86 13.38 -17.87
C LYS A 130 -9.29 13.18 -16.43
N SER A 131 -9.48 14.30 -15.74
CA SER A 131 -10.35 14.53 -14.58
C SER A 131 -9.67 15.47 -13.61
N TYR A 132 -9.76 16.77 -13.89
CA TYR A 132 -10.11 17.85 -12.95
C TYR A 132 -10.64 19.01 -13.79
#